data_AF-A0A4V2S0R0-F1
#
_entry.id   AF-A0A4V2S0R0-F1
#
_cell.length_a   1.000
_cell.length_b   1.000
_cell.length_c   1.000
_cell.angle_alpha   90.00
_cell.angle_beta   90.00
_cell.angle_gamma   90.00
#
_symmetry.space_group_name_H-M   'P 1'
#
loop_
_entity.id
_entity.type
_entity.pdbx_description
1 polymer ?
#
loop_
_entity_poly.entity_id
_entity_poly.type
_entity_poly.pdbx_seq_one_letter_code
_entity_poly.pdbx_strand_id
1 'polypeptide(L)'
;MNDMVGGSLPEMDALKKKLSEFQTELGQLKTASTGVVTSTTWKGKYADDFRTAWEQCKKNIGSIETDLQNASQAVEKNRQAIQTATGG
;
A
#
# COMPACT_ATOMS: atom_id res chain seq x y z
N MET A 1 11.15 2.92 -33.87
CA MET A 1 10.31 2.68 -32.68
C MET A 1 11.16 2.84 -31.42
N ASN A 2 11.64 4.05 -31.12
CA ASN A 2 12.58 4.28 -30.00
C ASN A 2 12.12 5.36 -29.01
N ASP A 3 10.92 5.93 -29.19
CA ASP A 3 10.42 7.03 -28.35
C ASP A 3 9.51 6.55 -27.20
N MET A 4 9.08 5.29 -27.18
CA MET A 4 8.22 4.76 -26.10
C MET A 4 8.98 4.40 -24.82
N VAL A 5 10.26 4.00 -24.92
CA VAL A 5 11.03 3.47 -23.78
C VAL A 5 11.41 4.59 -22.80
N GLY A 6 11.69 5.79 -23.30
CA GLY A 6 12.03 6.96 -22.48
C GLY A 6 10.84 7.57 -21.74
N GLY A 7 9.61 7.39 -22.23
CA GLY A 7 8.38 7.85 -21.57
C GLY A 7 7.80 6.85 -20.58
N SER A 8 7.91 5.54 -20.86
CA SER A 8 7.35 4.49 -20.01
C SER A 8 8.15 4.27 -18.73
N LEU A 9 9.49 4.37 -18.75
CA LEU A 9 10.32 4.12 -17.56
C LEU A 9 10.09 5.18 -16.46
N PRO A 10 10.07 6.50 -16.75
CA PRO A 10 9.71 7.52 -15.77
C PRO A 10 8.28 7.37 -15.24
N GLU A 11 7.33 6.97 -16.08
CA GLU A 11 5.94 6.70 -15.65
C GLU A 11 5.89 5.52 -14.67
N MET A 12 6.66 4.45 -14.93
CA MET A 12 6.77 3.30 -14.02
C MET A 12 7.41 3.69 -12.70
N ASP A 13 8.44 4.54 -12.70
CA ASP A 13 9.05 5.06 -11.47
C ASP A 13 8.04 5.91 -10.67
N ALA A 14 7.26 6.76 -11.36
CA ALA A 14 6.20 7.55 -10.73
C ALA A 14 5.10 6.65 -10.13
N LEU A 15 4.67 5.60 -10.85
CA LEU A 15 3.68 4.64 -10.39
C LEU A 15 4.18 3.87 -9.16
N LYS A 16 5.40 3.33 -9.20
CA LYS A 16 6.04 2.65 -8.08
C LYS A 16 6.07 3.55 -6.84
N LYS A 17 6.51 4.81 -7.02
CA LYS A 17 6.56 5.80 -5.94
C LYS A 17 5.17 6.02 -5.34
N LYS A 18 4.14 6.21 -6.17
CA LYS A 18 2.76 6.43 -5.70
C LYS A 18 2.19 5.23 -4.94
N LEU A 19 2.43 4.02 -5.41
CA LEU A 19 2.00 2.81 -4.70
C LEU A 19 2.66 2.67 -3.32
N SER A 20 3.95 2.99 -3.22
CA SER A 20 4.68 3.00 -1.95
C SER A 20 4.23 4.14 -1.01
N GLU A 21 3.86 5.30 -1.56
CA GLU A 21 3.25 6.40 -0.79
C GLU A 21 1.92 5.96 -0.18
N PHE A 22 1.02 5.36 -0.98
CA PHE A 22 -0.26 4.85 -0.47
C PHE A 22 -0.11 3.75 0.59
N GLN A 23 0.87 2.86 0.43
CA GLN A 23 1.18 1.87 1.46
C GLN A 23 1.53 2.55 2.79
N THR A 24 2.36 3.60 2.73
CA THR A 24 2.78 4.37 3.90
C THR A 24 1.60 5.09 4.55
N GLU A 25 0.77 5.77 3.75
CA GLU A 25 -0.42 6.49 4.21
C GLU A 25 -1.43 5.53 4.88
N LEU A 26 -1.64 4.35 4.32
CA LEU A 26 -2.49 3.33 4.93
C LEU A 26 -1.95 2.84 6.28
N GLY A 27 -0.63 2.63 6.39
CA GLY A 27 0.00 2.26 7.66
C GLY A 27 -0.15 3.32 8.74
N GLN A 28 -0.02 4.59 8.36
CA GLN A 28 -0.26 5.73 9.24
C GLN A 28 -1.73 5.80 9.67
N LEU A 29 -2.67 5.66 8.73
CA LEU A 29 -4.10 5.65 9.02
C LEU A 29 -4.48 4.50 9.96
N LYS A 30 -3.96 3.29 9.71
CA LYS A 30 -4.17 2.12 10.58
C LYS A 30 -3.69 2.39 12.00
N THR A 31 -2.51 2.97 12.14
CA THR A 31 -1.90 3.29 13.43
C THR A 31 -2.70 4.35 14.18
N ALA A 32 -3.01 5.47 13.53
CA ALA A 32 -3.78 6.56 14.11
C ALA A 32 -5.18 6.10 14.54
N SER A 33 -5.88 5.38 13.67
CA SER A 33 -7.21 4.86 13.96
C SER A 33 -7.20 3.84 15.09
N THR A 34 -6.17 2.99 15.15
CA THR A 34 -6.00 2.05 16.27
C THR A 34 -5.81 2.81 17.59
N GLY A 35 -5.00 3.87 17.61
CA GLY A 35 -4.82 4.72 18.79
C GLY A 35 -6.15 5.30 19.29
N VAL A 36 -6.98 5.81 18.39
CA VAL A 36 -8.33 6.32 18.72
C VAL A 36 -9.21 5.21 19.29
N VAL A 37 -9.27 4.04 18.64
CA VAL A 37 -10.08 2.91 19.11
C VAL A 37 -9.62 2.40 20.47
N THR A 38 -8.31 2.39 20.75
CA THR A 38 -7.79 1.92 22.04
C THR A 38 -7.92 2.95 23.16
N SER A 39 -8.03 4.24 22.85
CA SER A 39 -8.14 5.31 23.85
C SER A 39 -9.57 5.56 24.34
N THR A 40 -10.56 4.96 23.68
CA THR A 40 -11.97 5.11 24.09
C THR A 40 -12.25 4.47 25.45
N THR A 41 -13.00 5.18 26.30
CA THR A 41 -13.50 4.67 27.59
C THR A 41 -14.82 3.91 27.44
N TRP A 42 -15.34 3.76 26.21
CA TRP A 42 -16.56 3.03 25.91
C TRP A 42 -16.44 1.54 26.25
N LYS A 43 -17.39 1.03 27.05
CA LYS A 43 -17.40 -0.34 27.60
C LYS A 43 -18.76 -1.02 27.41
N GLY A 44 -18.77 -2.34 27.61
CA GLY A 44 -19.95 -3.19 27.50
C GLY A 44 -19.97 -3.97 26.19
N LYS A 45 -20.93 -4.89 26.06
CA LYS A 45 -21.00 -5.86 24.95
C LYS A 45 -20.81 -5.23 23.56
N TYR A 46 -21.49 -4.13 23.27
CA TYR A 46 -21.38 -3.48 21.96
C TYR A 46 -20.02 -2.85 21.69
N ALA A 47 -19.32 -2.39 22.73
CA ALA A 47 -17.94 -1.89 22.60
C ALA A 47 -16.98 -3.04 22.27
N ASP A 48 -17.20 -4.21 22.87
CA ASP A 48 -16.40 -5.40 22.59
C ASP A 48 -16.66 -5.95 21.18
N ASP A 49 -17.94 -6.01 20.77
CA ASP A 49 -18.33 -6.38 19.40
C ASP A 49 -17.67 -5.43 18.37
N PHE A 50 -17.65 -4.13 18.64
CA PHE A 50 -16.94 -3.16 17.80
C PHE A 50 -15.43 -3.41 17.76
N ARG A 51 -14.78 -3.66 18.91
CA ARG A 51 -13.33 -3.96 18.94
C ARG A 51 -13.01 -5.21 18.14
N THR A 52 -13.84 -6.25 18.18
CA THR A 52 -13.70 -7.44 17.33
C THR A 52 -13.81 -7.08 15.84
N ALA A 53 -14.81 -6.27 15.46
CA ALA A 53 -14.94 -5.81 14.07
C ALA A 53 -13.73 -4.95 13.64
N TRP A 54 -13.18 -4.15 14.56
CA TRP A 54 -11.97 -3.36 14.33
C TRP A 54 -10.74 -4.23 14.06
N GLU A 55 -10.56 -5.35 14.76
CA GLU A 55 -9.48 -6.31 14.47
C GLU A 55 -9.54 -6.82 13.02
N GLN A 56 -10.75 -7.13 12.53
CA GLN A 56 -10.94 -7.53 11.13
C GLN A 56 -10.61 -6.38 10.16
N CYS A 57 -11.00 -5.14 10.49
CA CYS A 57 -10.64 -3.96 9.70
C CYS A 57 -9.12 -3.78 9.59
N LYS A 58 -8.39 -3.87 10.73
CA LYS A 58 -6.92 -3.80 10.75
C LYS A 58 -6.28 -4.86 9.86
N LYS A 59 -6.80 -6.09 9.90
CA LYS A 59 -6.32 -7.19 9.05
C LYS A 59 -6.50 -6.85 7.58
N ASN A 60 -7.67 -6.34 7.19
CA ASN A 60 -7.95 -5.96 5.80
C ASN A 60 -7.01 -4.84 5.33
N ILE A 61 -6.74 -3.82 6.16
CA ILE A 61 -5.77 -2.77 5.82
C ILE A 61 -4.38 -3.38 5.62
N GLY A 62 -3.95 -4.31 6.48
CA GLY A 62 -2.68 -5.03 6.31
C GLY A 62 -2.59 -5.85 5.02
N SER A 63 -3.70 -6.45 4.57
CA SER A 63 -3.76 -7.11 3.26
C SER A 63 -3.57 -6.10 2.12
N ILE A 64 -4.22 -4.94 2.18
CA ILE A 64 -4.06 -3.89 1.15
C ILE A 64 -2.63 -3.34 1.14
N GLU A 65 -2.00 -3.12 2.30
CA GLU A 65 -0.59 -2.74 2.41
C GLU A 65 0.32 -3.74 1.66
N THR A 66 0.05 -5.04 1.84
CA THR A 66 0.79 -6.12 1.18
C THR A 66 0.57 -6.10 -0.34
N ASP A 67 -0.67 -5.91 -0.78
CA ASP A 67 -1.02 -5.87 -2.20
C ASP A 67 -0.38 -4.67 -2.91
N LEU A 68 -0.35 -3.50 -2.27
CA LEU A 68 0.34 -2.31 -2.80
C LEU A 68 1.85 -2.53 -2.90
N GLN A 69 2.46 -3.18 -1.89
CA GLN A 69 3.87 -3.54 -1.93
C GLN A 69 4.18 -4.51 -3.08
N ASN A 70 3.33 -5.53 -3.28
CA ASN A 70 3.47 -6.48 -4.37
C ASN A 70 3.34 -5.81 -5.74
N ALA A 71 2.37 -4.90 -5.89
CA ALA A 71 2.19 -4.12 -7.11
C ALA A 71 3.42 -3.23 -7.39
N SER A 72 3.96 -2.55 -6.38
CA SER A 72 5.19 -1.74 -6.48
C SER A 72 6.39 -2.58 -6.94
N GLN A 73 6.55 -3.78 -6.39
CA GLN A 73 7.60 -4.73 -6.81
C GLN A 73 7.41 -5.23 -8.24
N ALA A 74 6.17 -5.49 -8.67
CA ALA A 74 5.88 -5.91 -10.03
C ALA A 74 6.24 -4.82 -11.05
N VAL A 75 5.96 -3.55 -10.74
CA VAL A 75 6.37 -2.41 -11.56
C VAL A 75 7.89 -2.34 -11.68
N GLU A 76 8.62 -2.45 -10.57
CA GLU A 76 10.09 -2.46 -10.59
C GLU A 76 10.65 -3.60 -11.45
N LYS A 77 10.11 -4.82 -11.30
CA LYS A 77 10.54 -5.98 -12.09
C LYS A 77 10.34 -5.75 -13.58
N ASN A 78 9.19 -5.21 -13.97
CA ASN A 78 8.90 -4.89 -15.37
C ASN A 78 9.85 -3.78 -15.89
N ARG A 79 10.15 -2.78 -15.06
CA ARG A 79 11.09 -1.70 -15.38
C ARG A 79 12.49 -2.25 -15.69
N GLN A 80 12.99 -3.13 -14.83
CA GLN A 80 14.28 -3.80 -14.99
C GLN A 80 14.31 -4.65 -16.26
N ALA A 81 13.25 -5.41 -16.54
CA ALA A 81 13.16 -6.21 -17.75
C ALA A 81 13.23 -5.35 -19.02
N ILE A 82 12.56 -4.20 -19.04
CA ILE A 82 12.63 -3.24 -20.15
C ILE A 82 14.04 -2.65 -20.28
N GLN A 83 14.66 -2.23 -19.17
CA GLN A 83 16.01 -1.68 -19.17
C GLN A 83 17.05 -2.69 -19.71
N THR A 84 16.95 -3.96 -19.30
CA THR A 84 17.81 -5.03 -19.82
C THR A 84 17.55 -5.31 -21.30
N ALA A 85 16.29 -5.38 -21.73
CA ALA A 85 15.93 -5.67 -23.11
C ALA A 85 16.31 -4.55 -24.09
N THR A 86 16.38 -3.30 -23.61
CA THR A 86 16.70 -2.12 -24.43
C THR A 86 18.17 -1.74 -24.40
N GLY A 87 19.02 -2.57 -23.78
CA GLY A 87 20.47 -2.41 -23.77
C GLY A 87 20.92 -1.20 -22.99
N GLY A 88 20.42 -1.08 -21.75
CA GLY A 88 20.68 0.05 -20.83
C GLY A 88 22.14 0.49 -20.71
#